data_AF-A0A100WRY5-F1
#
_entry.id   AF-A0A100WRY5-F1
#
_cell.length_a   1.000
_cell.length_b   1.000
_cell.length_c   1.000
_cell.angle_alpha   90.00
_cell.angle_beta   90.00
_cell.angle_gamma   90.00
#
_symmetry.space_group_name_H-M   'P 1'
#
loop_
_entity.id
_entity.type
_entity.pdbx_description
1 polymer ?
#
loop_
_entity_poly.entity_id
_entity_poly.type
_entity_poly.pdbx_seq_one_letter_code
_entity_poly.pdbx_strand_id
1 'polypeptide(L)'
;MLGTKTKLDTLVLSEGQTWVASFFPRAGAGFSPGTTAECIITDPAGGVLATWDAQSVTESRIDFIVASDDHAEIPHGSYYRVTAHLPAVGPRPPIDENLSRGSVVRDDNPTPLAAPRSSNIALSFADSMAGPEVDPNWIRVGGWGKLRIYDNSLLSLPNGMAADFVLFDKAAARYRAQTNSNRVKAEFSTIFGPVNAGKTTVIVCSNQAMTSWVGYQIETGISNNNFHIVRGTGPTTWTIEETVAHDGHDNDRYTAIYDDITDTYHAYFSTDLSAPLLSWTDEAHDVPHGNGYRYPAVLFEASLLSTGVQLSGWAIKDD
;
A
#
# COMPACT_ATOMS: atom_id res chain seq x y z
N MET A 1 39.49 -22.14 -19.05
CA MET A 1 39.73 -21.86 -17.62
C MET A 1 38.40 -21.99 -16.90
N LEU A 2 38.25 -22.97 -16.02
CA LEU A 2 37.10 -23.07 -15.11
C LEU A 2 37.18 -21.90 -14.14
N GLY A 3 36.14 -21.06 -14.13
CA GLY A 3 36.13 -19.77 -13.44
C GLY A 3 36.35 -19.92 -11.94
N THR A 4 37.03 -18.91 -11.38
CA THR A 4 36.46 -18.14 -10.28
C THR A 4 35.41 -18.81 -9.41
N LYS A 5 35.71 -19.56 -8.34
CA LYS A 5 34.63 -19.83 -7.37
C LYS A 5 34.26 -18.49 -6.73
N THR A 6 33.12 -17.92 -7.13
CA THR A 6 32.56 -16.71 -6.53
C THR A 6 32.45 -16.91 -5.03
N LYS A 7 32.93 -15.94 -4.25
CA LYS A 7 32.82 -15.98 -2.79
C LYS A 7 31.34 -15.96 -2.42
N LEU A 8 30.89 -16.96 -1.65
CA LEU A 8 29.58 -16.92 -1.02
C LEU A 8 29.73 -16.12 0.28
N ASP A 9 28.95 -15.05 0.42
CA ASP A 9 29.08 -14.13 1.55
C ASP A 9 27.70 -13.54 1.89
N THR A 10 27.62 -12.78 2.97
CA THR A 10 26.37 -12.14 3.43
C THR A 10 26.53 -10.63 3.40
N LEU A 11 25.57 -9.94 2.80
CA LEU A 11 25.52 -8.48 2.80
C LEU A 11 24.63 -8.03 3.95
N VAL A 12 25.22 -7.41 4.98
CA VAL A 12 24.46 -6.93 6.15
C VAL A 12 24.12 -5.46 5.97
N LEU A 13 22.83 -5.13 6.05
CA LEU A 13 22.31 -3.77 6.04
C LEU A 13 21.66 -3.44 7.39
N SER A 14 21.77 -2.19 7.81
CA SER A 14 21.18 -1.70 9.05
C SER A 14 20.51 -0.36 8.80
N GLU A 15 19.37 -0.12 9.45
CA GLU A 15 18.68 1.16 9.35
C GLU A 15 19.55 2.31 9.87
N GLY A 16 19.62 3.41 9.12
CA GLY A 16 20.38 4.61 9.48
C GLY A 16 21.91 4.46 9.46
N GLN A 17 22.45 3.34 8.98
CA GLN A 17 23.89 3.13 8.85
C GLN A 17 24.29 3.07 7.37
N THR A 18 25.43 3.67 7.04
CA THR A 18 26.06 3.54 5.73
C THR A 18 26.66 2.14 5.57
N TRP A 19 26.30 1.44 4.51
CA TRP A 19 26.95 0.18 4.15
C TRP A 19 28.32 0.44 3.51
N VAL A 20 29.35 -0.26 3.99
CA VAL A 20 30.71 -0.18 3.46
C VAL A 20 31.26 -1.57 3.21
N ALA A 21 31.76 -1.83 2.00
CA ALA A 21 32.42 -3.07 1.66
C ALA A 21 33.65 -2.84 0.78
N SER A 22 34.71 -3.60 1.05
CA SER A 22 35.95 -3.57 0.28
C SER A 22 36.26 -4.94 -0.28
N PHE A 23 36.57 -5.00 -1.58
CA PHE A 23 37.00 -6.21 -2.27
C PHE A 23 38.44 -6.08 -2.70
N PHE A 24 39.22 -7.14 -2.47
CA PHE A 24 40.63 -7.19 -2.78
C PHE A 24 40.88 -8.13 -3.97
N PRO A 25 41.87 -7.86 -4.82
CA PRO A 25 42.28 -8.77 -5.86
C PRO A 25 42.89 -10.04 -5.23
N ARG A 26 43.07 -11.08 -6.04
CA ARG A 26 43.74 -12.31 -5.58
C ARG A 26 45.17 -11.99 -5.11
N ALA A 27 45.67 -12.78 -4.16
CA ALA A 27 47.03 -12.64 -3.69
C ALA A 27 48.04 -12.63 -4.85
N GLY A 28 48.85 -11.58 -4.93
CA GLY A 28 49.84 -11.38 -6.00
C GLY A 28 49.30 -10.80 -7.31
N ALA A 29 48.03 -10.40 -7.37
CA ALA A 29 47.41 -9.71 -8.51
C ALA A 29 46.90 -8.32 -8.12
N GLY A 30 46.65 -7.48 -9.12
CA GLY A 30 46.00 -6.17 -8.98
C GLY A 30 44.82 -6.04 -9.96
N PHE A 31 43.87 -5.17 -9.64
CA PHE A 31 42.84 -4.75 -10.61
C PHE A 31 43.48 -3.92 -11.70
N SER A 32 43.16 -4.22 -12.96
CA SER A 32 43.75 -3.51 -14.11
C SER A 32 43.21 -2.09 -14.23
N PRO A 33 43.99 -1.11 -14.74
CA PRO A 33 43.48 0.24 -14.99
C PRO A 33 42.23 0.21 -15.88
N GLY A 34 41.19 0.95 -15.49
CA GLY A 34 39.90 0.96 -16.19
C GLY A 34 38.90 -0.11 -15.73
N THR A 35 39.22 -0.87 -14.67
CA THR A 35 38.25 -1.76 -14.00
C THR A 35 37.09 -0.93 -13.43
N THR A 36 35.86 -1.37 -13.65
CA THR A 36 34.66 -0.90 -12.95
C THR A 36 34.05 -2.03 -12.15
N ALA A 37 33.15 -1.72 -11.21
CA ALA A 37 32.43 -2.74 -10.48
C ALA A 37 31.04 -2.27 -10.07
N GLU A 38 30.11 -3.21 -10.04
CA GLU A 38 28.73 -3.01 -9.63
C GLU A 38 28.33 -4.03 -8.56
N CYS A 39 27.40 -3.64 -7.70
CA CYS A 39 26.65 -4.52 -6.81
C CYS A 39 25.18 -4.47 -7.24
N ILE A 40 24.66 -5.59 -7.71
CA ILE A 40 23.24 -5.72 -8.05
C ILE A 40 22.55 -6.48 -6.93
N ILE A 41 21.43 -5.95 -6.46
CA ILE A 41 20.55 -6.58 -5.49
C ILE A 41 19.24 -6.92 -6.18
N THR A 42 18.79 -8.16 -6.03
CA THR A 42 17.56 -8.67 -6.62
C THR A 42 16.66 -9.30 -5.58
N ASP A 43 15.36 -9.27 -5.83
CA ASP A 43 14.39 -10.06 -5.08
C ASP A 43 14.48 -11.57 -5.44
N PRO A 44 13.74 -12.45 -4.74
CA PRO A 44 13.73 -13.88 -5.07
C PRO A 44 13.07 -14.25 -6.40
N ALA A 45 12.28 -13.36 -7.00
CA ALA A 45 11.69 -13.52 -8.33
C ALA A 45 12.64 -13.07 -9.47
N GLY A 46 13.77 -12.44 -9.13
CA GLY A 46 14.78 -11.93 -10.06
C GLY A 46 14.61 -10.46 -10.45
N GLY A 47 13.67 -9.73 -9.83
CA GLY A 47 13.51 -8.28 -10.00
C GLY A 47 14.68 -7.52 -9.39
N VAL A 48 15.21 -6.52 -10.10
CA VAL A 48 16.31 -5.69 -9.59
C VAL A 48 15.77 -4.65 -8.62
N LEU A 49 16.25 -4.67 -7.39
CA LEU A 49 15.88 -3.73 -6.33
C LEU A 49 16.83 -2.53 -6.27
N ALA A 50 18.12 -2.78 -6.50
CA ALA A 50 19.13 -1.73 -6.52
C ALA A 50 20.35 -2.16 -7.36
N THR A 51 20.99 -1.17 -7.96
CA THR A 51 22.32 -1.28 -8.56
C THR A 51 23.20 -0.19 -7.96
N TRP A 52 24.31 -0.60 -7.36
CA TRP A 52 25.28 0.33 -6.78
C TRP A 52 26.60 0.22 -7.52
N ASP A 53 27.11 1.37 -7.96
CA ASP A 53 28.45 1.46 -8.52
C ASP A 53 29.49 1.53 -7.40
N ALA A 54 30.69 1.03 -7.67
CA ALA A 54 31.81 1.19 -6.75
C ALA A 54 32.17 2.67 -6.60
N GLN A 55 32.23 3.14 -5.35
CA GLN A 55 32.62 4.51 -5.01
C GLN A 55 34.09 4.77 -5.36
N SER A 56 34.95 3.76 -5.22
CA SER A 56 36.33 3.85 -5.68
C SER A 56 36.86 2.51 -6.18
N VAL A 57 37.64 2.55 -7.26
CA VAL A 57 38.34 1.39 -7.81
C VAL A 57 39.82 1.72 -7.94
N THR A 58 40.66 0.93 -7.31
CA THR A 58 42.12 1.07 -7.32
C THR A 58 42.76 -0.27 -7.70
N GLU A 59 44.06 -0.28 -7.99
CA GLU A 59 44.79 -1.51 -8.26
C GLU A 59 44.71 -2.52 -7.10
N SER A 60 44.63 -2.03 -5.85
CA SER A 60 44.70 -2.86 -4.65
C SER A 60 43.34 -3.18 -4.03
N ARG A 61 42.28 -2.42 -4.33
CA ARG A 61 40.92 -2.70 -3.84
C ARG A 61 39.81 -1.97 -4.60
N ILE A 62 38.59 -2.48 -4.47
CA ILE A 62 37.33 -1.85 -4.88
C ILE A 62 36.53 -1.56 -3.61
N ASP A 63 36.08 -0.32 -3.44
CA ASP A 63 35.29 0.11 -2.28
C ASP A 63 33.87 0.52 -2.71
N PHE A 64 32.88 -0.01 -1.99
CA PHE A 64 31.49 0.43 -2.04
C PHE A 64 31.16 1.19 -0.76
N ILE A 65 30.52 2.35 -0.91
CA ILE A 65 30.00 3.17 0.20
C ILE A 65 28.60 3.60 -0.22
N VAL A 66 27.58 3.08 0.46
CA VAL A 66 26.18 3.30 0.11
C VAL A 66 25.47 3.92 1.31
N ALA A 67 24.84 5.08 1.11
CA ALA A 67 24.16 5.78 2.18
C ALA A 67 22.93 5.00 2.65
N SER A 68 22.50 5.26 3.90
CA SER A 68 21.39 4.55 4.53
C SER A 68 20.10 4.63 3.71
N ASP A 69 19.86 5.78 3.11
CA ASP A 69 18.62 6.09 2.40
C ASP A 69 18.54 5.31 1.08
N ASP A 70 19.69 5.02 0.45
CA ASP A 70 19.79 4.28 -0.82
C ASP A 70 19.57 2.77 -0.64
N HIS A 71 19.51 2.29 0.60
CA HIS A 71 19.33 0.88 0.91
C HIS A 71 18.27 0.63 2.00
N ALA A 72 17.46 1.64 2.32
CA ALA A 72 16.43 1.57 3.36
C ALA A 72 15.34 0.56 2.99
N GLU A 73 14.95 0.51 1.71
CA GLU A 73 13.85 -0.31 1.20
C GLU A 73 14.26 -1.76 0.88
N ILE A 74 15.55 -2.10 0.93
CA ILE A 74 16.05 -3.43 0.56
C ILE A 74 15.70 -4.44 1.66
N PRO A 75 14.89 -5.48 1.35
CA PRO A 75 14.46 -6.43 2.36
C PRO A 75 15.53 -7.49 2.65
N HIS A 76 15.49 -8.03 3.87
CA HIS A 76 16.19 -9.26 4.24
C HIS A 76 15.80 -10.40 3.30
N GLY A 77 16.74 -11.25 2.91
CA GLY A 77 16.51 -12.41 2.06
C GLY A 77 16.58 -12.10 0.55
N SER A 78 16.75 -10.83 0.18
CA SER A 78 17.16 -10.45 -1.18
C SER A 78 18.49 -11.11 -1.53
N TYR A 79 18.74 -11.32 -2.81
CA TYR A 79 20.03 -11.79 -3.31
C TYR A 79 20.88 -10.62 -3.74
N TYR A 80 22.20 -10.73 -3.56
CA TYR A 80 23.13 -9.75 -4.11
C TYR A 80 24.24 -10.44 -4.89
N ARG A 81 24.79 -9.70 -5.86
CA ARG A 81 25.97 -10.10 -6.64
C ARG A 81 26.84 -8.88 -6.89
N VAL A 82 28.13 -9.02 -6.59
CA VAL A 82 29.16 -8.04 -6.91
C VAL A 82 29.98 -8.54 -8.09
N THR A 83 30.03 -7.75 -9.15
CA THR A 83 30.73 -8.06 -10.39
C THR A 83 31.74 -6.97 -10.70
N ALA A 84 32.98 -7.36 -10.99
CA ALA A 84 34.01 -6.46 -11.52
C ALA A 84 34.15 -6.66 -13.02
N HIS A 85 34.06 -5.56 -13.77
CA HIS A 85 34.25 -5.53 -15.22
C HIS A 85 35.70 -5.16 -15.50
N LEU A 86 36.49 -6.15 -15.89
CA LEU A 86 37.90 -5.98 -16.21
C LEU A 86 38.02 -5.65 -17.70
N PRO A 87 38.71 -4.56 -18.08
CA PRO A 87 38.87 -4.18 -19.47
C PRO A 87 39.79 -5.15 -20.23
N ALA A 88 39.82 -5.01 -21.55
CA ALA A 88 40.77 -5.75 -22.38
C ALA A 88 42.22 -5.37 -22.00
N VAL A 89 43.07 -6.38 -21.78
CA VAL A 89 44.50 -6.18 -21.49
C VAL A 89 45.32 -7.08 -22.40
N GLY A 90 46.01 -6.47 -23.37
CA GLY A 90 46.79 -7.18 -24.38
C GLY A 90 45.91 -8.14 -25.20
N PRO A 91 46.24 -9.44 -25.31
CA PRO A 91 45.44 -10.41 -26.06
C PRO A 91 44.19 -10.90 -25.30
N ARG A 92 43.98 -10.47 -24.04
CA ARG A 92 42.84 -10.89 -23.22
C ARG A 92 41.63 -10.00 -23.52
N PRO A 93 40.46 -10.56 -23.90
CA PRO A 93 39.24 -9.78 -24.05
C PRO A 93 38.75 -9.23 -22.70
N PRO A 94 37.83 -8.26 -22.69
CA PRO A 94 37.14 -7.85 -21.46
C PRO A 94 36.47 -9.05 -20.80
N ILE A 95 36.50 -9.09 -19.46
CA ILE A 95 35.90 -10.17 -18.70
C ILE A 95 35.19 -9.65 -17.45
N ASP A 96 34.13 -10.34 -17.07
CA ASP A 96 33.43 -10.10 -15.82
C ASP A 96 33.89 -11.11 -14.77
N GLU A 97 34.39 -10.61 -13.64
CA GLU A 97 34.75 -11.42 -12.49
C GLU A 97 33.71 -11.23 -11.37
N ASN A 98 33.00 -12.32 -11.03
CA ASN A 98 32.06 -12.32 -9.90
C ASN A 98 32.85 -12.41 -8.58
N LEU A 99 32.96 -11.28 -7.89
CA LEU A 99 33.72 -11.14 -6.65
C LEU A 99 33.00 -11.77 -5.46
N SER A 100 31.70 -11.52 -5.34
CA SER A 100 30.90 -11.99 -4.21
C SER A 100 29.44 -12.17 -4.61
N ARG A 101 28.76 -13.10 -3.94
CA ARG A 101 27.31 -13.27 -4.05
C ARG A 101 26.75 -13.85 -2.76
N GLY A 102 25.47 -13.65 -2.53
CA GLY A 102 24.75 -14.32 -1.46
C GLY A 102 23.45 -13.64 -1.14
N SER A 103 23.08 -13.65 0.14
CA SER A 103 21.84 -13.06 0.63
C SER A 103 22.08 -11.79 1.43
N VAL A 104 21.12 -10.87 1.37
CA VAL A 104 21.04 -9.68 2.21
C VAL A 104 20.44 -10.05 3.57
N VAL A 105 21.08 -9.61 4.65
CA VAL A 105 20.61 -9.73 6.03
C VAL A 105 20.42 -8.34 6.61
N ARG A 106 19.30 -8.13 7.30
CA ARG A 106 18.99 -6.90 8.05
C ARG A 106 19.32 -7.07 9.53
N ASP A 107 20.22 -6.26 10.06
CA ASP A 107 20.67 -6.31 11.47
C ASP A 107 19.61 -5.71 12.43
N ASP A 108 18.85 -4.73 11.94
CA ASP A 108 17.71 -4.11 12.62
C ASP A 108 16.48 -5.03 12.73
N ASN A 109 16.53 -6.24 12.15
CA ASN A 109 15.46 -7.22 12.24
C ASN A 109 15.76 -8.23 13.39
N PRO A 110 15.09 -8.15 14.55
CA PRO A 110 15.53 -8.79 15.79
C PRO A 110 15.37 -10.32 15.85
N THR A 111 14.96 -10.99 14.76
CA THR A 111 14.85 -12.45 14.75
C THR A 111 15.41 -13.08 13.46
N PRO A 112 16.49 -13.89 13.54
CA PRO A 112 17.07 -14.60 12.40
C PRO A 112 16.21 -15.76 11.87
N LEU A 113 14.98 -15.91 12.39
CA LEU A 113 13.97 -16.90 12.00
C LEU A 113 12.66 -16.25 11.53
N ALA A 114 12.63 -14.93 11.35
CA ALA A 114 11.54 -14.32 10.60
C ALA A 114 11.57 -14.90 9.19
N ALA A 115 10.47 -15.54 8.79
CA ALA A 115 10.29 -15.96 7.40
C ALA A 115 10.61 -14.77 6.48
N PRO A 116 11.13 -14.98 5.25
CA PRO A 116 11.17 -13.92 4.27
C PRO A 116 9.78 -13.27 4.28
N ARG A 117 9.71 -11.95 4.48
CA ARG A 117 8.44 -11.24 4.28
C ARG A 117 8.11 -11.46 2.81
N SER A 118 7.26 -12.45 2.54
CA SER A 118 6.51 -12.55 1.31
C SER A 118 5.91 -11.17 1.11
N SER A 119 6.37 -10.46 0.07
CA SER A 119 5.88 -9.13 -0.26
C SER A 119 4.50 -9.15 -0.90
N ASN A 120 3.80 -10.28 -0.91
CA ASN A 120 2.38 -10.36 -1.30
C ASN A 120 1.65 -11.44 -0.49
N ILE A 121 1.73 -11.39 0.85
CA ILE A 121 0.58 -11.91 1.61
C ILE A 121 -0.51 -10.88 1.40
N ALA A 122 -1.55 -11.27 0.66
CA ALA A 122 -2.76 -10.47 0.54
C ALA A 122 -3.25 -10.13 1.96
N LEU A 123 -3.16 -8.86 2.33
CA LEU A 123 -3.70 -8.37 3.58
C LEU A 123 -5.21 -8.31 3.44
N SER A 124 -5.88 -8.68 4.51
CA SER A 124 -7.31 -8.50 4.65
C SER A 124 -7.56 -7.86 6.01
N PHE A 125 -8.35 -6.80 6.01
CA PHE A 125 -8.85 -6.14 7.19
C PHE A 125 -10.35 -6.26 7.18
N ALA A 126 -10.95 -6.49 8.34
CA ALA A 126 -12.39 -6.55 8.46
C ALA A 126 -12.80 -6.02 9.83
N ASP A 127 -13.94 -5.35 9.85
CA ASP A 127 -14.61 -4.89 11.04
C ASP A 127 -16.11 -5.16 10.86
N SER A 128 -16.65 -6.01 11.72
CA SER A 128 -18.07 -6.38 11.72
C SER A 128 -18.95 -5.35 12.43
N MET A 129 -18.37 -4.29 12.99
CA MET A 129 -19.07 -3.21 13.70
C MET A 129 -19.94 -3.73 14.87
N ALA A 130 -19.68 -4.95 15.34
CA ALA A 130 -20.53 -5.67 16.29
C ALA A 130 -20.31 -5.25 17.75
N GLY A 131 -19.17 -4.61 18.05
CA GLY A 131 -18.82 -4.16 19.40
C GLY A 131 -19.63 -2.95 19.85
N PRO A 132 -19.61 -2.61 21.16
CA PRO A 132 -20.23 -1.39 21.68
C PRO A 132 -19.43 -0.11 21.39
N GLU A 133 -18.17 -0.26 20.98
CA GLU A 133 -17.23 0.83 20.72
C GLU A 133 -16.58 0.63 19.34
N VAL A 134 -16.06 1.73 18.78
CA VAL A 134 -15.34 1.73 17.50
C VAL A 134 -14.02 0.98 17.68
N ASP A 135 -13.68 0.09 16.74
CA ASP A 135 -12.41 -0.64 16.79
C ASP A 135 -11.22 0.36 16.87
N PRO A 136 -10.29 0.21 17.83
CA PRO A 136 -9.13 1.09 17.98
C PRO A 136 -8.18 1.11 16.78
N ASN A 137 -8.33 0.20 15.81
CA ASN A 137 -7.63 0.23 14.53
C ASN A 137 -8.09 1.39 13.64
N TRP A 138 -9.26 1.99 13.90
CA TRP A 138 -9.68 3.22 13.25
C TRP A 138 -9.01 4.43 13.89
N ILE A 139 -8.15 5.08 13.11
CA ILE A 139 -7.47 6.31 13.50
C ILE A 139 -8.21 7.48 12.88
N ARG A 140 -8.79 8.34 13.72
CA ARG A 140 -9.41 9.58 13.26
C ARG A 140 -8.38 10.49 12.59
N VAL A 141 -8.74 11.02 11.42
CA VAL A 141 -7.88 11.90 10.62
C VAL A 141 -8.47 13.30 10.48
N GLY A 142 -9.80 13.43 10.44
CA GLY A 142 -10.42 14.74 10.29
C GLY A 142 -11.92 14.80 10.56
N GLY A 143 -12.49 15.97 10.29
CA GLY A 143 -13.87 16.32 10.67
C GLY A 143 -13.98 16.73 12.13
N TRP A 144 -15.11 17.33 12.52
CA TRP A 144 -15.36 17.81 13.89
C TRP A 144 -16.04 16.74 14.77
N GLY A 145 -16.78 15.82 14.14
CA GLY A 145 -17.45 14.71 14.79
C GLY A 145 -16.51 13.58 15.21
N LYS A 146 -17.08 12.60 15.93
CA LYS A 146 -16.42 11.35 16.31
C LYS A 146 -17.04 10.20 15.53
N LEU A 147 -16.37 9.05 15.48
CA LEU A 147 -17.02 7.80 15.08
C LEU A 147 -17.77 7.22 16.27
N ARG A 148 -18.89 6.54 16.01
CA ARG A 148 -19.70 5.86 17.01
C ARG A 148 -20.34 4.60 16.43
N ILE A 149 -20.47 3.58 17.28
CA ILE A 149 -21.33 2.43 17.00
C ILE A 149 -22.72 2.70 17.57
N TYR A 150 -23.73 2.50 16.72
CA TYR A 150 -25.15 2.58 17.03
C TYR A 150 -25.71 1.17 17.16
N ASP A 151 -26.43 0.94 18.26
CA ASP A 151 -27.23 -0.27 18.47
C ASP A 151 -28.57 -0.12 17.74
N ASN A 152 -28.79 -0.97 16.73
CA ASN A 152 -30.03 -1.01 15.95
C ASN A 152 -30.90 -2.24 16.28
N SER A 153 -30.66 -2.90 17.42
CA SER A 153 -31.39 -4.12 17.83
C SER A 153 -32.91 -3.91 17.94
N LEU A 154 -33.37 -2.70 18.29
CA LEU A 154 -34.79 -2.34 18.32
C LEU A 154 -35.48 -2.43 16.94
N LEU A 155 -34.70 -2.32 15.86
CA LEU A 155 -35.16 -2.50 14.48
C LEU A 155 -34.90 -3.92 13.96
N SER A 156 -34.43 -4.84 14.81
CA SER A 156 -33.94 -6.17 14.40
C SER A 156 -32.80 -6.11 13.37
N LEU A 157 -31.97 -5.07 13.44
CA LEU A 157 -30.82 -4.84 12.57
C LEU A 157 -29.50 -4.98 13.36
N PRO A 158 -28.39 -5.32 12.70
CA PRO A 158 -27.08 -5.33 13.35
C PRO A 158 -26.64 -3.94 13.81
N ASN A 159 -25.61 -3.88 14.63
CA ASN A 159 -24.98 -2.61 14.97
C ASN A 159 -24.40 -1.94 13.71
N GLY A 160 -24.32 -0.61 13.73
CA GLY A 160 -23.78 0.18 12.62
C GLY A 160 -22.83 1.27 13.07
N MET A 161 -21.73 1.47 12.35
CA MET A 161 -20.81 2.58 12.54
C MET A 161 -21.23 3.79 11.70
N ALA A 162 -21.22 4.97 12.32
CA ALA A 162 -21.41 6.25 11.65
C ALA A 162 -20.71 7.39 12.41
N ALA A 163 -20.90 8.63 11.94
CA ALA A 163 -20.54 9.81 12.73
C ALA A 163 -21.45 9.90 13.98
N ASP A 164 -20.87 10.25 15.13
CA ASP A 164 -21.58 10.66 16.34
C ASP A 164 -22.30 11.98 16.05
N PHE A 165 -23.56 11.88 15.62
CA PHE A 165 -24.32 13.05 15.16
C PHE A 165 -24.92 13.81 16.35
N VAL A 166 -24.50 15.05 16.50
CA VAL A 166 -25.14 16.07 17.35
C VAL A 166 -25.75 17.15 16.46
N LEU A 167 -25.02 17.65 15.45
CA LEU A 167 -25.54 18.56 14.42
C LEU A 167 -24.57 18.66 13.21
N PHE A 168 -24.91 18.05 12.07
CA PHE A 168 -24.09 18.06 10.83
C PHE A 168 -22.64 17.62 11.02
N ASP A 169 -22.45 16.51 11.73
CA ASP A 169 -21.10 16.01 12.01
C ASP A 169 -20.47 15.35 10.78
N LYS A 170 -19.21 15.71 10.53
CA LYS A 170 -18.33 14.98 9.62
C LYS A 170 -17.28 14.26 10.44
N ALA A 171 -17.05 12.99 10.15
CA ALA A 171 -16.02 12.18 10.78
C ALA A 171 -15.27 11.36 9.72
N ALA A 172 -13.96 11.58 9.63
CA ALA A 172 -13.07 10.87 8.73
C ALA A 172 -12.07 10.05 9.55
N ALA A 173 -11.92 8.78 9.22
CA ALA A 173 -10.96 7.90 9.87
C ALA A 173 -10.33 6.96 8.85
N ARG A 174 -9.06 6.63 9.08
CA ARG A 174 -8.35 5.61 8.32
C ARG A 174 -8.12 4.38 9.17
N TYR A 175 -8.00 3.24 8.53
CA TYR A 175 -7.48 2.06 9.18
C TYR A 175 -5.99 2.28 9.51
N ARG A 176 -5.52 1.73 10.62
CA ARG A 176 -4.15 1.98 11.11
C ARG A 176 -3.07 1.50 10.14
N ALA A 177 -3.38 0.45 9.37
CA ALA A 177 -2.50 -0.20 8.42
C ALA A 177 -2.98 0.02 6.98
N GLN A 178 -2.03 -0.02 6.04
CA GLN A 178 -2.27 0.01 4.61
C GLN A 178 -2.30 -1.41 4.02
N THR A 179 -2.90 -1.57 2.84
CA THR A 179 -2.86 -2.83 2.07
C THR A 179 -1.48 -3.03 1.40
N ASN A 180 -1.16 -4.25 0.97
CA ASN A 180 0.15 -4.54 0.34
C ASN A 180 0.15 -4.29 -1.17
N SER A 181 -1.01 -4.28 -1.82
CA SER A 181 -1.21 -4.04 -3.24
C SER A 181 -1.95 -2.73 -3.51
N ASN A 182 -1.81 -2.21 -4.73
CA ASN A 182 -2.68 -1.16 -5.25
C ASN A 182 -4.06 -1.72 -5.57
N ARG A 183 -4.11 -2.93 -6.13
CA ARG A 183 -5.34 -3.64 -6.46
C ARG A 183 -6.03 -4.09 -5.18
N VAL A 184 -7.19 -3.53 -4.92
CA VAL A 184 -7.93 -3.72 -3.67
C VAL A 184 -9.40 -3.94 -3.92
N LYS A 185 -9.98 -4.86 -3.14
CA LYS A 185 -11.41 -5.13 -3.07
C LYS A 185 -11.93 -4.76 -1.69
N ALA A 186 -12.86 -3.81 -1.63
CA ALA A 186 -13.62 -3.48 -0.43
C ALA A 186 -15.04 -4.06 -0.52
N GLU A 187 -15.50 -4.68 0.56
CA GLU A 187 -16.85 -5.21 0.70
C GLU A 187 -17.47 -4.59 1.95
N PHE A 188 -18.68 -4.04 1.83
CA PHE A 188 -19.33 -3.40 2.97
C PHE A 188 -20.84 -3.57 2.92
N SER A 189 -21.45 -3.57 4.10
CA SER A 189 -22.89 -3.64 4.29
C SER A 189 -23.42 -2.43 5.03
N THR A 190 -24.68 -2.09 4.75
CA THR A 190 -25.26 -0.81 5.13
C THR A 190 -26.54 -0.94 5.96
N ILE A 191 -26.82 0.09 6.75
CA ILE A 191 -28.10 0.26 7.46
C ILE A 191 -28.69 1.63 7.11
N PHE A 192 -29.93 1.62 6.66
CA PHE A 192 -30.78 2.74 6.28
C PHE A 192 -31.97 2.83 7.24
N GLY A 193 -31.84 3.66 8.27
CA GLY A 193 -32.95 4.02 9.14
C GLY A 193 -34.02 4.87 8.42
N PRO A 194 -35.21 5.00 9.03
CA PRO A 194 -36.38 5.67 8.43
C PRO A 194 -36.14 7.16 8.11
N VAL A 195 -35.14 7.78 8.74
CA VAL A 195 -34.67 9.13 8.44
C VAL A 195 -33.14 9.11 8.44
N ASN A 196 -32.53 8.34 7.52
CA ASN A 196 -31.08 8.31 7.33
C ASN A 196 -30.65 9.19 6.15
N ALA A 197 -30.73 10.51 6.31
CA ALA A 197 -30.16 11.45 5.33
C ALA A 197 -28.69 11.73 5.65
N GLY A 198 -27.82 11.73 4.66
CA GLY A 198 -26.39 11.95 4.84
C GLY A 198 -25.54 11.25 3.78
N LYS A 199 -24.24 11.20 4.02
CA LYS A 199 -23.27 10.58 3.11
C LYS A 199 -22.33 9.66 3.87
N THR A 200 -22.05 8.51 3.27
CA THR A 200 -21.08 7.55 3.80
C THR A 200 -20.19 7.09 2.68
N THR A 201 -18.88 7.22 2.89
CA THR A 201 -17.86 6.95 1.88
C THR A 201 -16.92 5.86 2.40
N VAL A 202 -16.74 4.81 1.62
CA VAL A 202 -15.70 3.79 1.82
C VAL A 202 -14.53 4.10 0.89
N ILE A 203 -13.34 4.28 1.44
CA ILE A 203 -12.17 4.82 0.77
C ILE A 203 -11.11 3.72 0.64
N VAL A 204 -10.53 3.57 -0.55
CA VAL A 204 -9.64 2.45 -0.90
C VAL A 204 -8.20 2.86 -1.27
N CYS A 205 -7.97 4.12 -1.67
CA CYS A 205 -6.65 4.61 -2.10
C CYS A 205 -6.24 5.88 -1.35
N SER A 206 -6.24 5.89 -0.01
CA SER A 206 -5.90 7.08 0.75
C SER A 206 -4.43 7.15 1.13
N ASN A 207 -3.88 8.37 1.13
CA ASN A 207 -2.68 8.64 1.91
C ASN A 207 -2.97 8.70 3.42
N GLN A 208 -1.92 8.68 4.24
CA GLN A 208 -2.05 8.64 5.71
C GLN A 208 -2.78 9.86 6.30
N ALA A 209 -2.70 11.02 5.62
CA ALA A 209 -3.34 12.26 6.05
C ALA A 209 -4.75 12.46 5.46
N MET A 210 -5.24 11.53 4.63
CA MET A 210 -6.47 11.67 3.85
C MET A 210 -6.54 12.98 3.04
N THR A 211 -5.42 13.46 2.50
CA THR A 211 -5.37 14.64 1.60
C THR A 211 -5.39 14.28 0.12
N SER A 212 -5.25 13.00 -0.19
CA SER A 212 -5.44 12.43 -1.53
C SER A 212 -6.06 11.05 -1.35
N TRP A 213 -7.24 10.83 -1.92
CA TRP A 213 -7.94 9.56 -1.83
C TRP A 213 -9.02 9.39 -2.88
N VAL A 214 -9.41 8.13 -3.15
CA VAL A 214 -10.62 7.79 -3.91
C VAL A 214 -11.51 6.88 -3.07
N GLY A 215 -12.81 7.15 -3.11
CA GLY A 215 -13.80 6.40 -2.36
C GLY A 215 -15.14 6.30 -3.08
N TYR A 216 -15.95 5.39 -2.56
CA TYR A 216 -17.28 5.05 -3.02
C TYR A 216 -18.27 5.57 -2.00
N GLN A 217 -19.12 6.51 -2.43
CA GLN A 217 -20.00 7.25 -1.54
C GLN A 217 -21.46 6.91 -1.81
N ILE A 218 -22.17 6.58 -0.74
CA ILE A 218 -23.62 6.49 -0.73
C ILE A 218 -24.15 7.82 -0.19
N GLU A 219 -25.00 8.47 -0.97
CA GLU A 219 -25.77 9.65 -0.56
C GLU A 219 -27.23 9.29 -0.42
N THR A 220 -27.83 9.72 0.67
CA THR A 220 -29.26 9.55 0.96
C THR A 220 -29.92 10.85 1.37
N GLY A 221 -31.17 11.02 0.96
CA GLY A 221 -31.96 12.20 1.30
C GLY A 221 -33.43 12.03 0.94
N ILE A 222 -34.23 13.07 1.20
CA ILE A 222 -35.68 13.05 0.93
C ILE A 222 -36.00 12.82 -0.56
N SER A 223 -35.10 13.24 -1.45
CA SER A 223 -35.26 13.11 -2.91
C SER A 223 -33.95 12.80 -3.67
N ASN A 224 -32.84 12.63 -2.96
CA ASN A 224 -31.51 12.43 -3.55
C ASN A 224 -30.90 11.15 -2.98
N ASN A 225 -31.06 10.05 -3.71
CA ASN A 225 -30.43 8.77 -3.41
C ASN A 225 -29.50 8.42 -4.56
N ASN A 226 -28.20 8.54 -4.32
CA ASN A 226 -27.18 8.37 -5.34
C ASN A 226 -26.03 7.53 -4.80
N PHE A 227 -25.40 6.80 -5.71
CA PHE A 227 -24.09 6.21 -5.49
C PHE A 227 -23.07 6.98 -6.32
N HIS A 228 -21.93 7.32 -5.71
CA HIS A 228 -20.88 8.14 -6.32
C HIS A 228 -19.52 7.46 -6.25
N ILE A 229 -18.68 7.72 -7.23
CA ILE A 229 -17.22 7.64 -7.07
C ILE A 229 -16.74 9.07 -6.84
N VAL A 230 -16.00 9.27 -5.75
CA VAL A 230 -15.53 10.58 -5.31
C VAL A 230 -14.03 10.59 -5.11
N ARG A 231 -13.40 11.72 -5.42
CA ARG A 231 -11.99 11.97 -5.20
C ARG A 231 -11.80 13.02 -4.13
N GLY A 232 -10.93 12.74 -3.17
CA GLY A 232 -10.67 13.57 -2.01
C GLY A 232 -9.45 14.46 -2.15
N THR A 233 -9.59 15.70 -1.68
CA THR A 233 -8.50 16.68 -1.54
C THR A 233 -8.21 17.07 -0.09
N GLY A 234 -8.94 16.47 0.85
CA GLY A 234 -8.79 16.64 2.28
C GLY A 234 -9.63 15.60 3.03
N PRO A 235 -9.48 15.47 4.37
CA PRO A 235 -10.14 14.39 5.11
C PRO A 235 -11.66 14.38 4.97
N THR A 236 -12.26 15.54 4.70
CA THR A 236 -13.72 15.72 4.57
C THR A 236 -14.09 16.55 3.32
N THR A 237 -13.16 16.71 2.38
CA THR A 237 -13.34 17.52 1.16
C THR A 237 -13.10 16.66 -0.07
N TRP A 238 -14.02 16.71 -1.02
CA TRP A 238 -14.04 15.83 -2.18
C TRP A 238 -14.80 16.43 -3.36
N THR A 239 -14.58 15.85 -4.54
CA THR A 239 -15.28 16.10 -5.80
C THR A 239 -15.94 14.81 -6.30
N ILE A 240 -17.05 14.93 -7.02
CA ILE A 240 -17.72 13.79 -7.69
C ILE A 240 -17.03 13.57 -9.01
N GLU A 241 -16.63 12.33 -9.28
CA GLU A 241 -16.08 11.92 -10.56
C GLU A 241 -17.13 11.15 -11.39
N GLU A 242 -18.00 10.38 -10.73
CA GLU A 242 -19.08 9.64 -11.41
C GLU A 242 -20.30 9.46 -10.47
N THR A 243 -21.52 9.39 -11.03
CA THR A 243 -22.77 9.28 -10.26
C THR A 243 -23.80 8.36 -10.92
N VAL A 244 -24.58 7.66 -10.10
CA VAL A 244 -25.77 6.93 -10.54
C VAL A 244 -26.87 7.03 -9.49
N ALA A 245 -28.11 7.20 -9.95
CA ALA A 245 -29.27 7.13 -9.08
C ALA A 245 -29.41 5.71 -8.53
N HIS A 246 -29.46 5.57 -7.21
CA HIS A 246 -29.47 4.26 -6.55
C HIS A 246 -30.20 4.31 -5.22
N ASP A 247 -31.25 3.51 -5.09
CA ASP A 247 -32.03 3.37 -3.87
C ASP A 247 -31.49 2.18 -3.03
N GLY A 248 -30.72 2.51 -1.99
CA GLY A 248 -30.21 1.52 -1.04
C GLY A 248 -31.20 1.16 0.07
N HIS A 249 -31.01 -0.02 0.65
CA HIS A 249 -31.83 -0.62 1.71
C HIS A 249 -30.97 -1.18 2.85
N ASP A 250 -31.62 -1.48 3.98
CA ASP A 250 -31.02 -2.20 5.10
C ASP A 250 -30.42 -3.54 4.65
N ASN A 251 -29.20 -3.83 5.13
CA ASN A 251 -28.43 -5.04 4.83
C ASN A 251 -28.02 -5.23 3.37
N ASP A 252 -28.17 -4.19 2.55
CA ASP A 252 -27.54 -4.18 1.24
C ASP A 252 -26.02 -4.37 1.36
N ARG A 253 -25.45 -5.02 0.35
CA ARG A 253 -24.02 -5.27 0.24
C ARG A 253 -23.48 -4.63 -1.03
N TYR A 254 -22.33 -4.00 -0.88
CA TYR A 254 -21.62 -3.35 -1.96
C TYR A 254 -20.22 -3.93 -2.04
N THR A 255 -19.74 -4.05 -3.27
CA THR A 255 -18.36 -4.43 -3.56
C THR A 255 -17.72 -3.32 -4.38
N ALA A 256 -16.61 -2.80 -3.89
CA ALA A 256 -15.80 -1.79 -4.54
C ALA A 256 -14.46 -2.40 -4.94
N ILE A 257 -14.05 -2.24 -6.20
CA ILE A 257 -12.81 -2.81 -6.75
C ILE A 257 -12.06 -1.71 -7.48
N TYR A 258 -10.78 -1.55 -7.17
CA TYR A 258 -9.87 -0.80 -8.02
C TYR A 258 -8.97 -1.77 -8.80
N ASP A 259 -8.97 -1.62 -10.13
CA ASP A 259 -8.10 -2.35 -11.06
C ASP A 259 -6.95 -1.45 -11.51
N ASP A 260 -5.73 -1.80 -11.10
CA ASP A 260 -4.50 -1.05 -11.35
C ASP A 260 -3.96 -1.21 -12.77
N ILE A 261 -4.41 -2.22 -13.53
CA ILE A 261 -4.00 -2.42 -14.93
C ILE A 261 -4.72 -1.41 -15.83
N THR A 262 -5.99 -1.15 -15.55
CA THR A 262 -6.85 -0.25 -16.33
C THR A 262 -7.08 1.11 -15.67
N ASP A 263 -6.49 1.34 -14.50
CA ASP A 263 -6.71 2.52 -13.65
C ASP A 263 -8.20 2.86 -13.46
N THR A 264 -8.98 1.82 -13.16
CA THR A 264 -10.44 1.89 -13.16
C THR A 264 -11.02 1.46 -11.82
N TYR A 265 -11.98 2.25 -11.34
CA TYR A 265 -12.73 2.06 -10.11
C TYR A 265 -14.12 1.53 -10.46
N HIS A 266 -14.48 0.40 -9.88
CA HIS A 266 -15.75 -0.27 -10.08
C HIS A 266 -16.50 -0.42 -8.76
N ALA A 267 -17.80 -0.10 -8.78
CA ALA A 267 -18.71 -0.43 -7.71
C ALA A 267 -19.76 -1.42 -8.21
N TYR A 268 -20.03 -2.44 -7.41
CA TYR A 268 -21.01 -3.48 -7.67
C TYR A 268 -22.01 -3.51 -6.52
N PHE A 269 -23.25 -3.83 -6.87
CA PHE A 269 -24.31 -4.05 -5.91
C PHE A 269 -24.59 -5.54 -5.77
N SER A 270 -24.79 -6.00 -4.54
CA SER A 270 -24.99 -7.41 -4.23
C SER A 270 -23.78 -8.27 -4.61
N THR A 271 -24.00 -9.56 -4.86
CA THR A 271 -22.96 -10.55 -5.19
C THR A 271 -22.70 -10.70 -6.69
N ASP A 272 -23.42 -9.97 -7.53
CA ASP A 272 -23.22 -10.01 -8.98
C ASP A 272 -22.10 -9.06 -9.40
N LEU A 273 -21.00 -9.64 -9.88
CA LEU A 273 -19.82 -8.90 -10.36
C LEU A 273 -19.75 -8.86 -11.89
N SER A 274 -20.81 -9.25 -12.61
CA SER A 274 -20.82 -9.30 -14.07
C SER A 274 -21.01 -7.93 -14.72
N ALA A 275 -21.66 -6.99 -14.02
CA ALA A 275 -21.86 -5.62 -14.47
C ALA A 275 -21.73 -4.66 -13.28
N PRO A 276 -20.82 -3.67 -13.34
CA PRO A 276 -20.71 -2.67 -12.29
C PRO A 276 -21.96 -1.79 -12.25
N LEU A 277 -22.40 -1.45 -11.04
CA LEU A 277 -23.37 -0.39 -10.79
C LEU A 277 -22.80 0.97 -11.23
N LEU A 278 -21.51 1.18 -10.97
CA LEU A 278 -20.80 2.41 -11.28
C LEU A 278 -19.35 2.13 -11.68
N SER A 279 -18.82 2.89 -12.64
CA SER A 279 -17.44 2.73 -13.10
C SER A 279 -16.84 4.07 -13.48
N TRP A 280 -15.60 4.33 -13.06
CA TRP A 280 -14.84 5.53 -13.42
C TRP A 280 -13.39 5.19 -13.66
N THR A 281 -12.79 5.75 -14.71
CA THR A 281 -11.38 5.55 -15.08
C THR A 281 -10.63 6.87 -14.90
N ASP A 282 -9.50 6.83 -14.18
CA ASP A 282 -8.62 8.00 -14.01
C ASP A 282 -7.72 8.17 -15.24
N GLU A 283 -8.29 8.67 -16.34
CA GLU A 283 -7.54 8.88 -17.59
C GLU A 283 -6.37 9.88 -17.44
N ALA A 284 -6.45 10.76 -16.44
CA ALA A 284 -5.43 11.79 -16.19
C ALA A 284 -4.28 11.28 -15.30
N HIS A 285 -4.46 10.12 -14.64
CA HIS A 285 -3.55 9.61 -13.61
C HIS A 285 -3.30 10.63 -12.49
N ASP A 286 -4.35 11.36 -12.11
CA ASP A 286 -4.32 12.38 -11.07
C ASP A 286 -4.27 11.79 -9.66
N VAL A 287 -4.68 10.52 -9.49
CA VAL A 287 -4.70 9.83 -8.21
C VAL A 287 -3.34 9.16 -7.98
N PRO A 288 -2.61 9.53 -6.91
CA PRO A 288 -1.37 8.85 -6.57
C PRO A 288 -1.65 7.48 -5.95
N HIS A 289 -0.87 6.49 -6.38
CA HIS A 289 -0.91 5.12 -5.89
C HIS A 289 0.44 4.68 -5.30
N GLY A 290 0.47 3.49 -4.71
CA GLY A 290 1.70 2.90 -4.17
C GLY A 290 1.78 2.98 -2.65
N ASN A 291 2.95 2.58 -2.14
CA ASN A 291 3.23 2.60 -0.71
C ASN A 291 3.00 4.02 -0.14
N GLY A 292 2.24 4.10 0.95
CA GLY A 292 1.83 5.38 1.54
C GLY A 292 0.48 5.93 1.05
N TYR A 293 -0.09 5.37 -0.03
CA TYR A 293 -1.41 5.74 -0.61
C TYR A 293 -2.43 4.59 -0.57
N ARG A 294 -2.11 3.52 0.17
CA ARG A 294 -2.89 2.29 0.28
C ARG A 294 -3.68 2.18 1.57
N TYR A 295 -3.95 3.30 2.25
CA TYR A 295 -4.71 3.27 3.48
C TYR A 295 -6.20 3.14 3.17
N PRO A 296 -6.86 2.09 3.68
CA PRO A 296 -8.32 2.05 3.70
C PRO A 296 -8.83 3.10 4.67
N ALA A 297 -9.95 3.73 4.33
CA ALA A 297 -10.55 4.75 5.17
C ALA A 297 -12.07 4.80 5.03
N VAL A 298 -12.69 5.58 5.91
CA VAL A 298 -14.12 5.88 5.90
C VAL A 298 -14.33 7.37 6.15
N LEU A 299 -15.38 7.91 5.54
CA LEU A 299 -15.85 9.26 5.77
C LEU A 299 -17.37 9.21 5.94
N PHE A 300 -17.85 9.75 7.05
CA PHE A 300 -19.26 9.93 7.35
C PHE A 300 -19.61 11.41 7.39
N GLU A 301 -20.74 11.77 6.79
CA GLU A 301 -21.33 13.11 6.84
C GLU A 301 -22.80 12.96 7.25
N ALA A 302 -23.07 13.27 8.52
CA ALA A 302 -24.40 13.29 9.08
C ALA A 302 -25.21 14.47 8.52
N SER A 303 -26.53 14.29 8.37
CA SER A 303 -27.47 15.37 8.06
C SER A 303 -28.10 15.94 9.33
N LEU A 304 -29.00 16.92 9.16
CA LEU A 304 -29.78 17.48 10.25
C LEU A 304 -30.65 16.38 10.86
N LEU A 305 -30.39 16.03 12.12
CA LEU A 305 -31.12 15.01 12.90
C LEU A 305 -30.93 13.55 12.46
N SER A 306 -29.84 13.23 11.77
CA SER A 306 -29.62 11.87 11.25
C SER A 306 -28.16 11.46 11.18
N THR A 307 -27.86 10.18 11.42
CA THR A 307 -26.52 9.58 11.22
C THR A 307 -26.06 9.56 9.76
N GLY A 308 -26.99 9.66 8.81
CA GLY A 308 -26.77 9.16 7.45
C GLY A 308 -26.73 7.62 7.41
N VAL A 309 -26.17 7.06 6.33
CA VAL A 309 -26.05 5.60 6.14
C VAL A 309 -25.00 5.03 7.10
N GLN A 310 -25.33 4.00 7.86
CA GLN A 310 -24.37 3.36 8.76
C GLN A 310 -23.70 2.17 8.06
N LEU A 311 -22.45 1.86 8.41
CA LEU A 311 -21.80 0.63 7.99
C LEU A 311 -22.03 -0.46 9.04
N SER A 312 -22.65 -1.58 8.68
CA SER A 312 -22.86 -2.74 9.56
C SER A 312 -21.83 -3.84 9.39
N GLY A 313 -20.95 -3.67 8.42
CA GLY A 313 -19.87 -4.59 8.12
C GLY A 313 -18.97 -3.94 7.08
N TRP A 314 -17.67 -4.14 7.24
CA TRP A 314 -16.66 -3.61 6.36
C TRP A 314 -15.51 -4.59 6.27
N ALA A 315 -15.04 -4.83 5.06
CA ALA A 315 -13.84 -5.59 4.80
C ALA A 315 -13.11 -4.97 3.62
N ILE A 316 -11.79 -5.03 3.64
CA ILE A 316 -10.95 -4.73 2.49
C ILE A 316 -9.85 -5.76 2.40
N LYS A 317 -9.50 -6.16 1.18
CA LYS A 317 -8.40 -7.07 0.92
C LYS A 317 -7.62 -6.66 -0.32
N ASP A 318 -6.37 -7.08 -0.38
CA ASP A 318 -5.64 -7.15 -1.63
C ASP A 318 -6.36 -8.14 -2.57
N ASP A 319 -6.53 -7.75 -3.84
CA ASP A 319 -7.21 -8.53 -4.89
C ASP A 319 -6.24 -8.97 -6.00
#